data_AF-A0A7X3Q110-F1
#
_entry.id   AF-A0A7X3Q110-F1
#
_cell.length_a   1.000
_cell.length_b   1.000
_cell.length_c   1.000
_cell.angle_alpha   90.00
_cell.angle_beta   90.00
_cell.angle_gamma   90.00
#
_symmetry.space_group_name_H-M   'P 1'
#
loop_
_entity.id
_entity.type
_entity.pdbx_description
1 polymer ?
#
loop_
_entity_poly.entity_id
_entity_poly.type
_entity_poly.pdbx_seq_one_letter_code
_entity_poly.pdbx_strand_id
1 'polypeptide(L)'
;MRITRKKTRQIQVGSVKIGGGAPIAVQSMTVPHPSDVRGTVEQIHRMEEVGCELVRVAVPDQDAATALAKIKARISIPLIADVHFDHRLALKAAEVVDCVRINPGNIGPWWRLAEVIKAVQDRGIPLRVGVNGGSLERPLLDKYGYPTAEALAESALNAVHAIEDMGFTNMKVSLKASDVHMAIDAYWLFAHQSDYPLHIGITEAGTASTGAVKSAIGLGWLLSQGIGDTLRVSLAADPVEEVKVGFEILKALELRHRGVNVIACPTCGRVEIDVVRLAEELEKRLSHIKMPLNVSVLGCVVNGIGEGKEADIGIAGGQGMGILFKKGKLVKKVPSEQLMDVLIEEVELMALEQNGSETSSSSSSATHVAAGPHAAPGRELPVLSSR
;
A
#
# COMPACT_ATOMS: atom_id res chain seq x y z
N MET A 1 20.39 2.17 -0.80
CA MET A 1 19.97 3.11 0.27
C MET A 1 19.05 2.34 1.19
N ARG A 2 19.38 2.14 2.47
CA ARG A 2 18.44 1.49 3.42
C ARG A 2 17.42 2.55 3.86
N ILE A 3 16.16 2.38 3.47
CA ILE A 3 15.08 3.30 3.84
C ILE A 3 14.84 3.20 5.35
N THR A 4 14.99 4.32 6.05
CA THR A 4 14.69 4.40 7.49
C THR A 4 13.25 4.87 7.66
N ARG A 5 12.39 4.01 8.23
CA ARG A 5 10.99 4.36 8.49
C ARG A 5 10.88 5.45 9.56
N LYS A 6 10.01 6.43 9.33
CA LYS A 6 9.65 7.42 10.35
C LYS A 6 8.99 6.72 11.54
N LYS A 7 9.36 7.10 12.76
CA LYS A 7 8.69 6.62 13.96
C LYS A 7 7.30 7.24 14.06
N THR A 8 6.29 6.40 14.07
CA THR A 8 4.87 6.77 14.26
C THR A 8 4.29 5.97 15.43
N ARG A 9 3.18 6.45 16.00
CA ARG A 9 2.36 5.66 16.94
C ARG A 9 1.91 4.36 16.27
N GLN A 10 1.47 3.38 17.06
CA GLN A 10 0.86 2.17 16.51
C GLN A 10 -0.64 2.18 16.78
N ILE A 11 -1.43 1.90 15.75
CA ILE A 11 -2.86 1.60 15.88
C ILE A 11 -3.14 0.19 15.37
N GLN A 12 -4.33 -0.32 15.70
CA GLN A 12 -4.80 -1.64 15.30
C GLN A 12 -6.12 -1.49 14.53
N VAL A 13 -6.17 -1.90 13.27
CA VAL A 13 -7.40 -1.98 12.46
C VAL A 13 -7.75 -3.45 12.29
N GLY A 14 -8.68 -3.95 13.11
CA GLY A 14 -9.02 -5.38 13.13
C GLY A 14 -7.79 -6.21 13.48
N SER A 15 -7.37 -7.12 12.58
CA SER A 15 -6.16 -7.93 12.74
C SER A 15 -4.86 -7.23 12.28
N VAL A 16 -4.93 -6.06 11.62
CA VAL A 16 -3.77 -5.40 11.00
C VAL A 16 -3.24 -4.25 11.86
N LYS A 17 -1.93 -4.30 12.17
CA LYS A 17 -1.19 -3.20 12.82
C LYS A 17 -0.79 -2.15 11.79
N ILE A 18 -0.91 -0.86 12.15
CA ILE A 18 -0.48 0.27 11.31
C ILE A 18 0.38 1.22 12.15
N GLY A 19 1.53 1.61 11.62
CA GLY A 19 2.51 2.44 12.32
C GLY A 19 3.37 1.65 13.32
N GLY A 20 4.17 2.34 14.14
CA GLY A 20 5.00 1.70 15.16
C GLY A 20 6.06 0.74 14.63
N GLY A 21 6.44 0.84 13.35
CA GLY A 21 7.35 -0.09 12.69
C GLY A 21 6.68 -1.32 12.07
N ALA A 22 5.34 -1.40 12.11
CA ALA A 22 4.62 -2.43 11.39
C ALA A 22 4.89 -2.39 9.87
N PRO A 23 4.81 -3.53 9.17
CA PRO A 23 4.87 -3.59 7.71
C PRO A 23 3.83 -2.65 7.08
N ILE A 24 4.19 -1.95 6.01
CA ILE A 24 3.28 -1.00 5.35
C ILE A 24 2.12 -1.78 4.72
N ALA A 25 0.91 -1.53 5.21
CA ALA A 25 -0.27 -2.28 4.78
C ALA A 25 -0.82 -1.76 3.43
N VAL A 26 -1.15 -2.65 2.51
CA VAL A 26 -1.80 -2.32 1.23
C VAL A 26 -3.31 -2.38 1.38
N GLN A 27 -4.00 -1.27 1.05
CA GLN A 27 -5.45 -1.17 1.08
C GLN A 27 -6.02 -0.90 -0.30
N SER A 28 -7.28 -1.28 -0.50
CA SER A 28 -8.07 -0.92 -1.68
C SER A 28 -9.51 -0.53 -1.29
N MET A 29 -10.33 -0.19 -2.27
CA MET A 29 -11.71 0.23 -2.06
C MET A 29 -12.65 -0.46 -3.05
N THR A 30 -13.81 -0.91 -2.56
CA THR A 30 -14.82 -1.52 -3.42
C THR A 30 -15.53 -0.50 -4.30
N VAL A 31 -16.06 -0.97 -5.43
CA VAL A 31 -16.83 -0.19 -6.41
C VAL A 31 -18.34 -0.42 -6.31
N PRO A 32 -18.85 -1.67 -6.16
CA PRO A 32 -20.27 -1.91 -6.05
C PRO A 32 -20.90 -1.14 -4.88
N HIS A 33 -22.18 -0.81 -5.03
CA HIS A 33 -22.94 -0.28 -3.92
C HIS A 33 -23.03 -1.34 -2.82
N PRO A 34 -22.83 -1.00 -1.53
CA PRO A 34 -22.73 -2.04 -0.49
C PRO A 34 -24.03 -2.82 -0.25
N SER A 35 -25.18 -2.28 -0.67
CA SER A 35 -26.45 -3.03 -0.66
C SER A 35 -26.42 -4.26 -1.59
N ASP A 36 -25.60 -4.23 -2.64
CA ASP A 36 -25.19 -5.44 -3.38
C ASP A 36 -24.10 -6.18 -2.59
N VAL A 37 -24.55 -6.86 -1.53
CA VAL A 37 -23.67 -7.65 -0.65
C VAL A 37 -22.90 -8.71 -1.44
N ARG A 38 -23.54 -9.33 -2.45
CA ARG A 38 -22.92 -10.42 -3.22
C ARG A 38 -21.78 -9.86 -4.07
N GLY A 39 -22.04 -8.86 -4.91
CA GLY A 39 -21.01 -8.27 -5.76
C GLY A 39 -19.90 -7.61 -4.95
N THR A 40 -20.24 -6.98 -3.81
CA THR A 40 -19.25 -6.41 -2.90
C THR A 40 -18.32 -7.47 -2.31
N VAL A 41 -18.88 -8.58 -1.78
CA VAL A 41 -18.09 -9.68 -1.20
C VAL A 41 -17.25 -10.39 -2.26
N GLU A 42 -17.81 -10.67 -3.45
CA GLU A 42 -17.07 -11.27 -4.57
C GLU A 42 -15.87 -10.39 -4.96
N GLN A 43 -16.04 -9.06 -5.03
CA GLN A 43 -14.92 -8.15 -5.32
C GLN A 43 -13.88 -8.13 -4.20
N ILE A 44 -14.31 -8.19 -2.93
CA ILE A 44 -13.38 -8.25 -1.78
C ILE A 44 -12.52 -9.50 -1.85
N HIS A 45 -13.09 -10.68 -2.11
CA HIS A 45 -12.33 -11.92 -2.23
C HIS A 45 -11.26 -11.85 -3.34
N ARG A 46 -11.60 -11.31 -4.52
CA ARG A 46 -10.60 -11.10 -5.59
C ARG A 46 -9.45 -10.19 -5.15
N MET A 47 -9.72 -9.17 -4.32
CA MET A 47 -8.69 -8.31 -3.76
C MET A 47 -7.86 -9.03 -2.67
N GLU A 48 -8.49 -9.88 -1.84
CA GLU A 48 -7.79 -10.71 -0.84
C GLU A 48 -6.81 -11.70 -1.51
N GLU A 49 -7.22 -12.31 -2.63
CA GLU A 49 -6.38 -13.23 -3.42
C GLU A 49 -5.07 -12.58 -3.85
N VAL A 50 -5.14 -11.34 -4.36
CA VAL A 50 -3.94 -10.56 -4.75
C VAL A 50 -3.27 -9.84 -3.58
N GLY A 51 -3.83 -9.93 -2.37
CA GLY A 51 -3.14 -9.56 -1.13
C GLY A 51 -3.57 -8.28 -0.46
N CYS A 52 -4.73 -7.74 -0.79
CA CYS A 52 -5.31 -6.62 -0.06
C CYS A 52 -5.38 -6.97 1.43
N GLU A 53 -4.83 -6.10 2.28
CA GLU A 53 -4.77 -6.34 3.73
C GLU A 53 -5.91 -5.64 4.46
N LEU A 54 -6.49 -4.60 3.86
CA LEU A 54 -7.55 -3.76 4.43
C LEU A 54 -8.47 -3.29 3.30
N VAL A 55 -9.79 -3.46 3.45
CA VAL A 55 -10.73 -3.01 2.43
C VAL A 55 -11.61 -1.88 2.93
N ARG A 56 -11.80 -0.89 2.06
CA ARG A 56 -12.72 0.22 2.30
C ARG A 56 -14.00 0.06 1.50
N VAL A 57 -15.13 0.38 2.14
CA VAL A 57 -16.46 0.37 1.52
C VAL A 57 -17.13 1.72 1.75
N ALA A 58 -17.69 2.31 0.68
CA ALA A 58 -18.44 3.56 0.77
C ALA A 58 -19.72 3.37 1.60
N VAL A 59 -20.12 4.34 2.40
CA VAL A 59 -21.40 4.30 3.13
C VAL A 59 -22.21 5.55 2.79
N PRO A 60 -22.80 5.62 1.58
CA PRO A 60 -23.54 6.80 1.13
C PRO A 60 -24.92 6.94 1.78
N ASP A 61 -25.51 5.84 2.23
CA ASP A 61 -26.89 5.78 2.75
C ASP A 61 -27.09 4.70 3.83
N GLN A 62 -28.34 4.59 4.32
CA GLN A 62 -28.72 3.68 5.40
C GLN A 62 -28.73 2.21 4.95
N ASP A 63 -29.02 1.93 3.68
CA ASP A 63 -29.02 0.56 3.14
C ASP A 63 -27.58 0.03 3.08
N ALA A 64 -26.65 0.87 2.65
CA ALA A 64 -25.23 0.61 2.71
C ALA A 64 -24.76 0.32 4.14
N ALA A 65 -25.13 1.17 5.11
CA ALA A 65 -24.76 0.97 6.52
C ALA A 65 -25.31 -0.36 7.09
N THR A 66 -26.54 -0.73 6.71
CA THR A 66 -27.18 -1.99 7.14
C THR A 66 -26.52 -3.21 6.50
N ALA A 67 -26.02 -3.08 5.26
CA ALA A 67 -25.36 -4.16 4.55
C ALA A 67 -23.98 -4.53 5.11
N LEU A 68 -23.30 -3.62 5.81
CA LEU A 68 -21.96 -3.82 6.36
C LEU A 68 -21.85 -5.09 7.22
N ALA A 69 -22.85 -5.41 8.04
CA ALA A 69 -22.83 -6.60 8.89
C ALA A 69 -22.79 -7.90 8.06
N LYS A 70 -23.53 -7.93 6.95
CA LYS A 70 -23.57 -9.08 6.03
C LYS A 70 -22.26 -9.21 5.24
N ILE A 71 -21.66 -8.08 4.86
CA ILE A 71 -20.35 -8.05 4.19
C ILE A 71 -19.26 -8.53 5.16
N LYS A 72 -19.18 -7.93 6.35
CA LYS A 72 -18.17 -8.24 7.37
C LYS A 72 -18.16 -9.72 7.78
N ALA A 73 -19.34 -10.34 7.85
CA ALA A 73 -19.46 -11.75 8.19
C ALA A 73 -18.94 -12.72 7.10
N ARG A 74 -18.64 -12.24 5.89
CA ARG A 74 -18.25 -13.06 4.73
C ARG A 74 -16.85 -12.77 4.21
N ILE A 75 -16.10 -11.87 4.84
CA ILE A 75 -14.74 -11.49 4.42
C ILE A 75 -13.73 -11.81 5.52
N SER A 76 -12.47 -11.92 5.15
CA SER A 76 -11.38 -12.27 6.08
C SER A 76 -10.56 -11.06 6.51
N ILE A 77 -10.51 -10.02 5.70
CA ILE A 77 -9.74 -8.79 5.98
C ILE A 77 -10.56 -7.73 6.72
N PRO A 78 -9.92 -6.82 7.48
CA PRO A 78 -10.62 -5.74 8.15
C PRO A 78 -11.30 -4.77 7.17
N LEU A 79 -12.47 -4.30 7.60
CA LEU A 79 -13.40 -3.45 6.86
C LEU A 79 -13.34 -2.02 7.40
N ILE A 80 -13.20 -1.06 6.49
CA ILE A 80 -13.19 0.37 6.79
C ILE A 80 -14.44 1.02 6.18
N ALA A 81 -15.26 1.66 6.99
CA ALA A 81 -16.40 2.44 6.50
C ALA A 81 -15.93 3.83 6.02
N ASP A 82 -16.30 4.23 4.81
CA ASP A 82 -16.02 5.56 4.25
C ASP A 82 -17.27 6.44 4.31
N VAL A 83 -17.32 7.32 5.32
CA VAL A 83 -18.46 8.21 5.58
C VAL A 83 -18.05 9.65 5.30
N HIS A 84 -18.82 10.35 4.48
CA HIS A 84 -18.50 11.72 4.06
C HIS A 84 -19.25 12.79 4.87
N PHE A 85 -20.56 12.65 5.08
CA PHE A 85 -21.40 13.75 5.57
C PHE A 85 -22.24 13.39 6.80
N ASP A 86 -22.99 12.27 6.76
CA ASP A 86 -23.93 11.95 7.83
C ASP A 86 -23.26 11.14 8.95
N HIS A 87 -23.00 11.83 10.08
CA HIS A 87 -22.50 11.19 11.30
C HIS A 87 -23.35 9.99 11.77
N ARG A 88 -24.66 9.95 11.52
CA ARG A 88 -25.52 8.83 11.91
C ARG A 88 -25.14 7.54 11.18
N LEU A 89 -24.70 7.65 9.92
CA LEU A 89 -24.16 6.52 9.17
C LEU A 89 -22.83 6.06 9.77
N ALA A 90 -21.99 6.98 10.24
CA ALA A 90 -20.74 6.64 10.94
C ALA A 90 -21.01 5.92 12.27
N LEU A 91 -21.98 6.39 13.06
CA LEU A 91 -22.40 5.72 14.30
C LEU A 91 -22.88 4.29 14.02
N LYS A 92 -23.72 4.12 12.99
CA LYS A 92 -24.24 2.81 12.61
C LYS A 92 -23.13 1.89 12.09
N ALA A 93 -22.24 2.41 11.25
CA ALA A 93 -21.12 1.65 10.72
C ALA A 93 -20.14 1.20 11.82
N ALA A 94 -19.88 2.07 12.81
CA ALA A 94 -18.99 1.78 13.93
C ALA A 94 -19.42 0.54 14.73
N GLU A 95 -20.70 0.14 14.70
CA GLU A 95 -21.17 -1.11 15.32
C GLU A 95 -20.58 -2.38 14.72
N VAL A 96 -20.04 -2.31 13.50
CA VAL A 96 -19.69 -3.49 12.69
C VAL A 96 -18.25 -3.46 12.20
N VAL A 97 -17.75 -2.29 11.80
CA VAL A 97 -16.48 -2.16 11.06
C VAL A 97 -15.28 -2.09 11.99
N ASP A 98 -14.09 -2.31 11.43
CA ASP A 98 -12.82 -2.27 12.19
C ASP A 98 -12.17 -0.89 12.19
N CYS A 99 -12.66 0.05 11.36
CA CYS A 99 -12.24 1.44 11.34
C CYS A 99 -13.29 2.29 10.64
N VAL A 100 -13.51 3.50 11.13
CA VAL A 100 -14.34 4.51 10.44
C VAL A 100 -13.41 5.54 9.83
N ARG A 101 -13.61 5.89 8.56
CA ARG A 101 -13.03 7.09 7.96
C ARG A 101 -14.07 8.18 7.89
N ILE A 102 -13.66 9.37 8.32
CA ILE A 102 -14.41 10.60 8.16
C ILE A 102 -13.56 11.67 7.47
N ASN A 103 -14.24 12.72 7.00
CA ASN A 103 -13.62 13.99 6.69
C ASN A 103 -14.19 15.06 7.63
N PRO A 104 -13.41 15.59 8.58
CA PRO A 104 -13.88 16.61 9.52
C PRO A 104 -14.52 17.83 8.84
N GLY A 105 -13.97 18.29 7.71
CA GLY A 105 -14.53 19.41 6.94
C GLY A 105 -15.94 19.17 6.38
N ASN A 106 -16.38 17.91 6.28
CA ASN A 106 -17.67 17.54 5.70
C ASN A 106 -18.70 17.03 6.71
N ILE A 107 -18.29 16.57 7.89
CA ILE A 107 -19.20 15.95 8.88
C ILE A 107 -20.09 16.98 9.60
N GLY A 108 -19.71 18.26 9.51
CA GLY A 108 -20.44 19.40 10.05
C GLY A 108 -19.93 19.82 11.43
N PRO A 109 -20.79 20.29 12.34
CA PRO A 109 -20.37 20.86 13.62
C PRO A 109 -19.66 19.85 14.52
N TRP A 110 -18.74 20.35 15.37
CA TRP A 110 -17.88 19.56 16.25
C TRP A 110 -18.61 18.55 17.15
N TRP A 111 -19.85 18.83 17.57
CA TRP A 111 -20.62 17.88 18.38
C TRP A 111 -20.92 16.57 17.64
N ARG A 112 -21.12 16.61 16.31
CA ARG A 112 -21.31 15.40 15.49
C ARG A 112 -20.05 14.55 15.44
N LEU A 113 -18.89 15.22 15.34
CA LEU A 113 -17.60 14.55 15.40
C LEU A 113 -17.39 13.91 16.77
N ALA A 114 -17.72 14.62 17.86
CA ALA A 114 -17.62 14.09 19.22
C ALA A 114 -18.47 12.82 19.43
N GLU A 115 -19.67 12.75 18.86
CA GLU A 115 -20.49 11.52 18.90
C GLU A 115 -19.81 10.35 18.18
N VAL A 116 -19.24 10.60 17.00
CA VAL A 116 -18.51 9.56 16.25
C VAL A 116 -17.28 9.10 17.01
N ILE A 117 -16.50 10.03 17.58
CA ILE A 117 -15.33 9.72 18.41
C ILE A 117 -15.73 8.84 19.60
N LYS A 118 -16.78 9.21 20.32
CA LYS A 118 -17.29 8.42 21.42
C LYS A 118 -17.68 7.01 20.96
N ALA A 119 -18.39 6.89 19.83
CA ALA A 119 -18.82 5.59 19.32
C ALA A 119 -17.66 4.67 18.92
N VAL A 120 -16.59 5.21 18.32
CA VAL A 120 -15.39 4.41 17.98
C VAL A 120 -14.54 4.11 19.22
N GLN A 121 -14.47 5.04 20.18
CA GLN A 121 -13.77 4.86 21.44
C GLN A 121 -14.41 3.78 22.32
N ASP A 122 -15.74 3.80 22.48
CA ASP A 122 -16.50 2.80 23.25
C ASP A 122 -16.29 1.37 22.69
N ARG A 123 -15.92 1.26 21.40
CA ARG A 123 -15.68 0.00 20.70
C ARG A 123 -14.19 -0.33 20.51
N GLY A 124 -13.30 0.57 20.91
CA GLY A 124 -11.85 0.40 20.74
C GLY A 124 -11.37 0.37 19.29
N ILE A 125 -12.15 0.86 18.33
CA ILE A 125 -11.76 0.88 16.91
C ILE A 125 -11.15 2.23 16.52
N PRO A 126 -10.18 2.27 15.59
CA PRO A 126 -9.55 3.51 15.18
C PRO A 126 -10.38 4.35 14.22
N LEU A 127 -10.05 5.64 14.19
CA LEU A 127 -10.55 6.60 13.21
C LEU A 127 -9.50 6.90 12.14
N ARG A 128 -9.89 6.97 10.86
CA ARG A 128 -9.08 7.65 9.84
C ARG A 128 -9.60 9.06 9.60
N VAL A 129 -8.77 10.06 9.89
CA VAL A 129 -9.03 11.46 9.57
C VAL A 129 -8.52 11.72 8.15
N GLY A 130 -9.42 11.97 7.20
CA GLY A 130 -9.05 12.10 5.79
C GLY A 130 -9.38 13.46 5.20
N VAL A 131 -8.35 14.29 5.04
CA VAL A 131 -8.40 15.60 4.37
C VAL A 131 -8.08 15.41 2.89
N ASN A 132 -8.87 16.05 2.03
CA ASN A 132 -8.65 16.05 0.59
C ASN A 132 -8.62 17.50 0.07
N GLY A 133 -7.80 17.77 -0.94
CA GLY A 133 -7.68 19.11 -1.53
C GLY A 133 -9.00 19.66 -2.10
N GLY A 134 -9.89 18.79 -2.59
CA GLY A 134 -11.21 19.19 -3.10
C GLY A 134 -12.27 19.51 -2.04
N SER A 135 -11.96 19.35 -0.74
CA SER A 135 -12.92 19.53 0.36
C SER A 135 -12.32 20.30 1.54
N LEU A 136 -11.40 21.23 1.26
CA LEU A 136 -10.83 22.10 2.28
C LEU A 136 -11.88 23.07 2.84
N GLU A 137 -11.73 23.40 4.10
CA GLU A 137 -12.60 24.34 4.81
C GLU A 137 -12.42 25.77 4.27
N ARG A 138 -13.52 26.53 4.16
CA ARG A 138 -13.52 27.91 3.64
C ARG A 138 -12.48 28.83 4.30
N PRO A 139 -12.32 28.84 5.65
CA PRO A 139 -11.33 29.72 6.27
C PRO A 139 -9.89 29.47 5.81
N LEU A 140 -9.53 28.23 5.46
CA LEU A 140 -8.21 27.90 4.93
C LEU A 140 -8.10 28.31 3.47
N LEU A 141 -9.16 28.15 2.68
CA LEU A 141 -9.20 28.68 1.31
C LEU A 141 -9.07 30.21 1.29
N ASP A 142 -9.72 30.91 2.22
CA ASP A 142 -9.61 32.37 2.34
C ASP A 142 -8.21 32.80 2.78
N LYS A 143 -7.56 32.03 3.66
CA LYS A 143 -6.20 32.28 4.15
C LYS A 143 -5.13 32.05 3.08
N TYR A 144 -5.24 30.98 2.31
CA TYR A 144 -4.22 30.55 1.33
C TYR A 144 -4.57 30.92 -0.12
N GLY A 145 -5.79 31.41 -0.38
CA GLY A 145 -6.32 31.78 -1.70
C GLY A 145 -6.77 30.61 -2.56
N TYR A 146 -6.09 29.46 -2.48
CA TYR A 146 -6.43 28.23 -3.20
C TYR A 146 -5.95 26.99 -2.41
N PRO A 147 -6.35 25.76 -2.78
CA PRO A 147 -5.83 24.55 -2.15
C PRO A 147 -4.29 24.43 -2.33
N THR A 148 -3.53 24.65 -1.26
CA THR A 148 -2.07 24.45 -1.22
C THR A 148 -1.67 23.29 -0.31
N ALA A 149 -0.43 22.82 -0.42
CA ALA A 149 0.10 21.79 0.47
C ALA A 149 0.03 22.19 1.96
N GLU A 150 0.32 23.46 2.26
CA GLU A 150 0.22 24.05 3.60
C GLU A 150 -1.23 24.05 4.10
N ALA A 151 -2.19 24.40 3.24
CA ALA A 151 -3.61 24.38 3.61
C ALA A 151 -4.09 22.95 3.95
N LEU A 152 -3.66 21.94 3.18
CA LEU A 152 -3.96 20.54 3.49
C LEU A 152 -3.32 20.11 4.81
N ALA A 153 -2.05 20.41 5.00
CA ALA A 153 -1.32 20.06 6.23
C ALA A 153 -1.93 20.74 7.46
N GLU A 154 -2.27 22.03 7.36
CA GLU A 154 -2.91 22.78 8.44
C GLU A 154 -4.31 22.24 8.75
N SER A 155 -5.14 21.95 7.75
CA SER A 155 -6.45 21.31 7.95
C SER A 155 -6.33 19.99 8.72
N ALA A 156 -5.36 19.15 8.33
CA ALA A 156 -5.13 17.86 8.98
C ALA A 156 -4.63 18.02 10.42
N LEU A 157 -3.70 18.95 10.68
CA LEU A 157 -3.19 19.23 12.03
C LEU A 157 -4.28 19.80 12.93
N ASN A 158 -5.07 20.75 12.45
CA ASN A 158 -6.20 21.33 13.19
C ASN A 158 -7.22 20.25 13.56
N ALA A 159 -7.55 19.36 12.63
CA ALA A 159 -8.43 18.24 12.89
C ALA A 159 -7.84 17.28 13.94
N VAL A 160 -6.55 16.96 13.85
CA VAL A 160 -5.88 16.09 14.83
C VAL A 160 -5.92 16.71 16.21
N HIS A 161 -5.51 17.97 16.37
CA HIS A 161 -5.53 18.66 17.67
C HIS A 161 -6.94 18.72 18.26
N ALA A 162 -7.96 19.03 17.45
CA ALA A 162 -9.34 19.06 17.93
C ALA A 162 -9.83 17.67 18.40
N ILE A 163 -9.39 16.59 17.77
CA ILE A 163 -9.70 15.21 18.18
C ILE A 163 -8.91 14.83 19.45
N GLU A 164 -7.68 15.30 19.59
CA GLU A 164 -6.86 15.13 20.80
C GLU A 164 -7.46 15.87 21.99
N ASP A 165 -7.99 17.08 21.79
CA ASP A 165 -8.71 17.85 22.81
C ASP A 165 -9.99 17.14 23.30
N MET A 166 -10.56 16.28 22.45
CA MET A 166 -11.67 15.38 22.82
C MET A 166 -11.17 14.09 23.52
N GLY A 167 -9.87 13.95 23.75
CA GLY A 167 -9.25 12.83 24.46
C GLY A 167 -9.04 11.56 23.61
N PHE A 168 -9.11 11.66 22.28
CA PHE A 168 -8.97 10.51 21.38
C PHE A 168 -7.65 10.53 20.61
N THR A 169 -6.93 9.40 20.64
CA THR A 169 -5.61 9.26 19.98
C THR A 169 -5.49 7.98 19.15
N ASN A 170 -6.54 7.15 19.08
CA ASN A 170 -6.51 5.93 18.27
C ASN A 170 -6.85 6.25 16.81
N MET A 171 -5.97 6.97 16.11
CA MET A 171 -6.23 7.46 14.75
C MET A 171 -5.06 7.34 13.78
N LYS A 172 -5.39 7.35 12.49
CA LYS A 172 -4.46 7.55 11.36
C LYS A 172 -4.95 8.70 10.48
N VAL A 173 -4.05 9.31 9.72
CA VAL A 173 -4.33 10.51 8.94
C VAL A 173 -4.03 10.31 7.46
N SER A 174 -4.79 10.95 6.57
CA SER A 174 -4.46 11.04 5.14
C SER A 174 -4.68 12.45 4.61
N LEU A 175 -3.77 12.91 3.75
CA LEU A 175 -3.80 14.20 3.07
C LEU A 175 -3.72 13.96 1.57
N LYS A 176 -4.85 13.82 0.88
CA LYS A 176 -4.84 13.46 -0.54
C LYS A 176 -5.02 14.67 -1.44
N ALA A 177 -4.13 14.79 -2.42
CA ALA A 177 -4.26 15.70 -3.54
C ALA A 177 -4.09 14.92 -4.86
N SER A 178 -4.62 15.47 -5.95
CA SER A 178 -4.48 14.90 -7.29
C SER A 178 -3.17 15.32 -7.94
N ASP A 179 -2.62 16.49 -7.62
CA ASP A 179 -1.26 16.86 -7.99
C ASP A 179 -0.23 16.14 -7.11
N VAL A 180 0.83 15.61 -7.73
CA VAL A 180 1.83 14.80 -7.05
C VAL A 180 2.70 15.63 -6.12
N HIS A 181 3.11 16.83 -6.55
CA HIS A 181 3.97 17.71 -5.75
C HIS A 181 3.22 18.21 -4.51
N MET A 182 1.99 18.67 -4.69
CA MET A 182 1.12 19.08 -3.59
C MET A 182 0.89 17.95 -2.57
N ALA A 183 0.63 16.72 -3.04
CA ALA A 183 0.45 15.57 -2.15
C ALA A 183 1.73 15.27 -1.36
N ILE A 184 2.88 15.23 -2.05
CA ILE A 184 4.19 15.01 -1.42
C ILE A 184 4.44 16.06 -0.34
N ASP A 185 4.30 17.34 -0.67
CA ASP A 185 4.60 18.45 0.22
C ASP A 185 3.65 18.46 1.43
N ALA A 186 2.36 18.17 1.23
CA ALA A 186 1.38 18.10 2.32
C ALA A 186 1.71 16.97 3.32
N TYR A 187 2.00 15.76 2.83
CA TYR A 187 2.41 14.65 3.71
C TYR A 187 3.74 14.93 4.40
N TRP A 188 4.71 15.55 3.70
CA TRP A 188 6.00 15.91 4.29
C TRP A 188 5.83 16.94 5.41
N LEU A 189 5.09 18.01 5.18
CA LEU A 189 4.78 19.04 6.18
C LEU A 189 4.07 18.45 7.41
N PHE A 190 3.05 17.62 7.19
CA PHE A 190 2.33 16.97 8.28
C PHE A 190 3.23 16.00 9.07
N ALA A 191 3.99 15.16 8.38
CA ALA A 191 4.87 14.20 9.02
C ALA A 191 5.93 14.88 9.91
N HIS A 192 6.41 16.07 9.57
CA HIS A 192 7.39 16.76 10.43
C HIS A 192 6.79 17.35 11.72
N GLN A 193 5.47 17.41 11.82
CA GLN A 193 4.75 18.03 12.94
C GLN A 193 3.88 17.03 13.71
N SER A 194 3.76 15.79 13.24
CA SER A 194 2.93 14.76 13.84
C SER A 194 3.59 13.38 13.82
N ASP A 195 3.23 12.54 14.80
CA ASP A 195 3.66 11.15 14.91
C ASP A 195 2.53 10.14 14.65
N TYR A 196 1.35 10.58 14.19
CA TYR A 196 0.27 9.67 13.81
C TYR A 196 0.60 8.88 12.53
N PRO A 197 0.12 7.62 12.41
CA PRO A 197 0.30 6.84 11.20
C PRO A 197 -0.34 7.49 9.99
N LEU A 198 0.35 7.41 8.85
CA LEU A 198 -0.11 8.00 7.59
C LEU A 198 -0.65 6.94 6.63
N HIS A 199 -1.91 7.14 6.23
CA HIS A 199 -2.51 6.53 5.05
C HIS A 199 -2.13 7.39 3.84
N ILE A 200 -1.15 6.95 3.06
CA ILE A 200 -0.69 7.67 1.87
C ILE A 200 -1.45 7.23 0.61
N GLY A 201 -1.53 8.13 -0.36
CA GLY A 201 -2.16 7.86 -1.65
C GLY A 201 -2.31 9.12 -2.47
N ILE A 202 -2.16 8.99 -3.78
CA ILE A 202 -2.54 10.03 -4.76
C ILE A 202 -4.00 9.77 -5.15
N THR A 203 -4.84 10.80 -5.15
CA THR A 203 -6.23 10.68 -5.63
C THR A 203 -6.31 11.03 -7.11
N GLU A 204 -7.33 10.54 -7.82
CA GLU A 204 -7.54 10.86 -9.24
C GLU A 204 -6.28 10.63 -10.09
N ALA A 205 -5.65 9.46 -9.93
CA ALA A 205 -4.37 9.20 -10.58
C ALA A 205 -4.52 8.98 -12.10
N GLY A 206 -5.69 8.56 -12.56
CA GLY A 206 -6.01 8.27 -13.96
C GLY A 206 -6.28 6.79 -14.21
N THR A 207 -6.22 6.37 -15.47
CA THR A 207 -6.35 4.96 -15.90
C THR A 207 -5.20 4.10 -15.35
N ALA A 208 -5.29 2.77 -15.48
CA ALA A 208 -4.33 1.83 -14.90
C ALA A 208 -2.86 2.21 -15.13
N SER A 209 -2.45 2.46 -16.38
CA SER A 209 -1.05 2.78 -16.70
C SER A 209 -0.61 4.15 -16.20
N THR A 210 -1.30 5.23 -16.61
CA THR A 210 -0.95 6.61 -16.21
C THR A 210 -1.05 6.79 -14.70
N GLY A 211 -2.08 6.21 -14.08
CA GLY A 211 -2.31 6.26 -12.64
C GLY A 211 -1.29 5.45 -11.85
N ALA A 212 -0.80 4.32 -12.39
CA ALA A 212 0.28 3.56 -11.77
C ALA A 212 1.58 4.37 -11.76
N VAL A 213 1.98 4.97 -12.89
CA VAL A 213 3.18 5.81 -12.97
C VAL A 213 3.09 7.00 -12.01
N LYS A 214 1.98 7.73 -12.04
CA LYS A 214 1.74 8.89 -11.18
C LYS A 214 1.78 8.52 -9.69
N SER A 215 1.15 7.41 -9.32
CA SER A 215 1.15 6.91 -7.95
C SER A 215 2.53 6.41 -7.52
N ALA A 216 3.27 5.74 -8.40
CA ALA A 216 4.62 5.25 -8.12
C ALA A 216 5.59 6.40 -7.85
N ILE A 217 5.51 7.51 -8.59
CA ILE A 217 6.33 8.71 -8.34
C ILE A 217 5.99 9.31 -6.97
N GLY A 218 4.70 9.58 -6.72
CA GLY A 218 4.26 10.23 -5.48
C GLY A 218 4.51 9.39 -4.22
N LEU A 219 4.05 8.14 -4.24
CA LEU A 219 4.20 7.22 -3.12
C LEU A 219 5.66 6.77 -2.98
N GLY A 220 6.35 6.53 -4.09
CA GLY A 220 7.75 6.12 -4.08
C GLY A 220 8.65 7.15 -3.39
N TRP A 221 8.43 8.44 -3.67
CA TRP A 221 9.15 9.52 -2.98
C TRP A 221 8.86 9.51 -1.48
N LEU A 222 7.58 9.50 -1.07
CA LEU A 222 7.20 9.51 0.35
C LEU A 222 7.79 8.32 1.11
N LEU A 223 7.66 7.13 0.53
CA LEU A 223 8.18 5.90 1.10
C LEU A 223 9.71 5.91 1.18
N SER A 224 10.42 6.47 0.19
CA SER A 224 11.88 6.63 0.24
C SER A 224 12.35 7.52 1.40
N GLN A 225 11.51 8.47 1.84
CA GLN A 225 11.74 9.32 3.01
C GLN A 225 11.25 8.66 4.32
N GLY A 226 10.80 7.41 4.26
CA GLY A 226 10.25 6.68 5.41
C GLY A 226 8.84 7.11 5.82
N ILE A 227 8.14 7.89 4.99
CA ILE A 227 6.80 8.44 5.27
C ILE A 227 5.75 7.50 4.68
N GLY A 228 4.83 7.03 5.52
CA GLY A 228 3.72 6.16 5.15
C GLY A 228 3.72 4.86 5.94
N ASP A 229 2.54 4.52 6.46
CA ASP A 229 2.31 3.33 7.28
C ASP A 229 1.27 2.39 6.67
N THR A 230 0.48 2.92 5.74
CA THR A 230 -0.40 2.17 4.87
C THR A 230 -0.63 2.97 3.60
N LEU A 231 -0.89 2.30 2.47
CA LEU A 231 -1.09 2.97 1.20
C LEU A 231 -2.36 2.50 0.49
N ARG A 232 -2.87 3.36 -0.39
CA ARG A 232 -3.81 2.98 -1.45
C ARG A 232 -3.44 3.71 -2.74
N VAL A 233 -3.27 2.95 -3.82
CA VAL A 233 -3.23 3.46 -5.19
C VAL A 233 -4.67 3.73 -5.64
N SER A 234 -4.98 4.87 -6.25
CA SER A 234 -6.35 5.19 -6.68
C SER A 234 -6.43 5.23 -8.21
N LEU A 235 -6.90 4.15 -8.82
CA LEU A 235 -6.94 3.99 -10.29
C LEU A 235 -8.39 4.01 -10.80
N ALA A 236 -8.58 4.54 -12.01
CA ALA A 236 -9.79 4.32 -12.79
C ALA A 236 -9.71 2.95 -13.49
N ALA A 237 -9.70 1.88 -12.69
CA ALA A 237 -9.55 0.49 -13.13
C ALA A 237 -10.19 -0.47 -12.11
N ASP A 238 -10.08 -1.79 -12.33
CA ASP A 238 -10.48 -2.78 -11.31
C ASP A 238 -9.65 -2.57 -10.02
N PRO A 239 -10.27 -2.53 -8.83
CA PRO A 239 -9.57 -2.41 -7.55
C PRO A 239 -8.49 -3.47 -7.28
N VAL A 240 -8.54 -4.60 -7.96
CA VAL A 240 -7.46 -5.62 -7.96
C VAL A 240 -6.15 -5.04 -8.49
N GLU A 241 -6.20 -4.20 -9.53
CA GLU A 241 -5.01 -3.54 -10.09
C GLU A 241 -4.44 -2.51 -9.12
N GLU A 242 -5.27 -1.82 -8.33
CA GLU A 242 -4.78 -0.92 -7.27
C GLU A 242 -3.89 -1.66 -6.26
N VAL A 243 -4.29 -2.88 -5.88
CA VAL A 243 -3.54 -3.73 -4.93
C VAL A 243 -2.21 -4.17 -5.53
N LYS A 244 -2.23 -4.67 -6.77
CA LYS A 244 -1.02 -5.11 -7.48
C LYS A 244 0.01 -3.99 -7.59
N VAL A 245 -0.41 -2.82 -8.06
CA VAL A 245 0.47 -1.64 -8.17
C VAL A 245 0.99 -1.22 -6.79
N GLY A 246 0.16 -1.30 -5.75
CA GLY A 246 0.57 -1.02 -4.37
C GLY A 246 1.73 -1.92 -3.89
N PHE A 247 1.64 -3.23 -4.18
CA PHE A 247 2.74 -4.15 -3.87
C PHE A 247 3.96 -3.94 -4.75
N GLU A 248 3.80 -3.67 -6.04
CA GLU A 248 4.93 -3.41 -6.94
C GLU A 248 5.73 -2.16 -6.51
N ILE A 249 5.06 -1.10 -6.03
CA ILE A 249 5.74 0.08 -5.44
C ILE A 249 6.56 -0.31 -4.20
N LEU A 250 5.97 -1.11 -3.29
CA LEU A 250 6.67 -1.52 -2.06
C LEU A 250 7.84 -2.47 -2.35
N LYS A 251 7.68 -3.34 -3.35
CA LYS A 251 8.68 -4.30 -3.82
C LYS A 251 9.86 -3.60 -4.48
N ALA A 252 9.59 -2.61 -5.34
CA ALA A 252 10.62 -1.79 -5.97
C ALA A 252 11.47 -0.99 -4.96
N LEU A 253 10.91 -0.69 -3.78
CA LEU A 253 11.61 -0.05 -2.67
C LEU A 253 12.13 -1.03 -1.61
N GLU A 254 12.00 -2.34 -1.82
CA GLU A 254 12.42 -3.40 -0.89
C GLU A 254 11.78 -3.26 0.51
N LEU A 255 10.58 -2.66 0.59
CA LEU A 255 9.84 -2.43 1.84
C LEU A 255 8.91 -3.61 2.17
N ARG A 256 8.40 -4.29 1.15
CA ARG A 256 7.61 -5.52 1.25
C ARG A 256 7.88 -6.37 0.02
N HIS A 257 8.00 -7.67 0.22
CA HIS A 257 8.03 -8.63 -0.88
C HIS A 257 6.82 -9.55 -0.75
N ARG A 258 6.11 -9.77 -1.85
CA ARG A 258 5.04 -10.76 -1.96
C ARG A 258 5.18 -11.46 -3.30
N GLY A 259 5.20 -12.79 -3.25
CA GLY A 259 5.32 -13.64 -4.42
C GLY A 259 6.62 -13.45 -5.20
N VAL A 260 6.62 -13.97 -6.42
CA VAL A 260 7.82 -13.98 -7.26
C VAL A 260 8.11 -12.59 -7.83
N ASN A 261 9.36 -12.17 -7.73
CA ASN A 261 9.91 -11.00 -8.40
C ASN A 261 10.66 -11.41 -9.66
N VAL A 262 10.03 -11.24 -10.82
CA VAL A 262 10.67 -11.53 -12.11
C VAL A 262 11.56 -10.36 -12.52
N ILE A 263 12.87 -10.61 -12.59
CA ILE A 263 13.89 -9.64 -13.00
C ILE A 263 14.34 -10.00 -14.41
N ALA A 264 13.75 -9.34 -15.40
CA ALA A 264 14.09 -9.55 -16.80
C ALA A 264 15.15 -8.55 -17.29
N CYS A 265 16.10 -8.99 -18.13
CA CYS A 265 16.96 -8.03 -18.81
C CYS A 265 16.16 -7.27 -19.88
N PRO A 266 16.52 -6.02 -20.20
CA PRO A 266 16.02 -5.35 -21.38
C PRO A 266 16.33 -6.18 -22.64
N THR A 267 15.50 -6.07 -23.66
CA THR A 267 15.84 -6.62 -24.97
C THR A 267 16.97 -5.80 -25.60
N CYS A 268 17.93 -6.47 -26.24
CA CYS A 268 19.04 -5.84 -26.94
C CYS A 268 19.51 -6.71 -28.13
N GLY A 269 20.45 -6.23 -28.94
CA GLY A 269 20.98 -6.97 -30.10
C GLY A 269 21.76 -8.25 -29.77
N ARG A 270 21.85 -8.64 -28.49
CA ARG A 270 22.51 -9.87 -28.01
C ARG A 270 21.51 -10.92 -27.54
N VAL A 271 20.22 -10.63 -27.59
CA VAL A 271 19.18 -11.53 -27.09
C VAL A 271 19.05 -12.75 -27.99
N GLU A 272 19.15 -13.92 -27.38
CA GLU A 272 19.08 -15.23 -28.04
C GLU A 272 17.83 -16.03 -27.63
N ILE A 273 17.04 -15.52 -26.68
CA ILE A 273 15.76 -16.08 -26.23
C ILE A 273 14.69 -14.98 -26.12
N ASP A 274 13.41 -15.33 -26.27
CA ASP A 274 12.33 -14.37 -26.12
C ASP A 274 12.09 -14.03 -24.64
N VAL A 275 12.88 -13.08 -24.12
CA VAL A 275 12.84 -12.65 -22.71
C VAL A 275 11.47 -12.11 -22.33
N VAL A 276 10.79 -11.39 -23.23
CA VAL A 276 9.50 -10.75 -22.94
C VAL A 276 8.46 -11.85 -22.72
N ARG A 277 8.34 -12.78 -23.67
CA ARG A 277 7.40 -13.90 -23.55
C ARG A 277 7.66 -14.74 -22.31
N LEU A 278 8.94 -15.03 -22.03
CA LEU A 278 9.32 -15.84 -20.87
C LEU A 278 9.00 -15.12 -19.55
N ALA A 279 9.26 -13.82 -19.46
CA ALA A 279 8.96 -13.04 -18.25
C ALA A 279 7.44 -12.98 -17.99
N GLU A 280 6.63 -12.65 -19.01
CA GLU A 280 5.17 -12.59 -18.90
C GLU A 280 4.56 -13.96 -18.51
N GLU A 281 5.08 -15.04 -19.09
CA GLU A 281 4.64 -16.40 -18.79
C GLU A 281 5.01 -16.82 -17.36
N LEU A 282 6.20 -16.44 -16.87
CA LEU A 282 6.61 -16.67 -15.48
C LEU A 282 5.73 -15.93 -14.49
N GLU A 283 5.48 -14.64 -14.71
CA GLU A 283 4.60 -13.84 -13.86
C GLU A 283 3.21 -14.48 -13.75
N LYS A 284 2.68 -14.98 -14.87
CA LYS A 284 1.38 -15.65 -14.90
C LYS A 284 1.40 -16.99 -14.16
N ARG A 285 2.35 -17.88 -14.48
CA ARG A 285 2.38 -19.25 -13.94
C ARG A 285 2.78 -19.28 -12.46
N LEU A 286 3.64 -18.36 -12.01
CA LEU A 286 4.12 -18.28 -10.64
C LEU A 286 3.27 -17.36 -9.74
N SER A 287 2.19 -16.76 -10.26
CA SER A 287 1.30 -15.86 -9.50
C SER A 287 0.67 -16.48 -8.25
N HIS A 288 0.58 -17.81 -8.19
CA HIS A 288 0.05 -18.55 -7.05
C HIS A 288 1.04 -18.65 -5.87
N ILE A 289 2.33 -18.42 -6.12
CA ILE A 289 3.39 -18.45 -5.11
C ILE A 289 3.35 -17.15 -4.32
N LYS A 290 3.19 -17.26 -2.99
CA LYS A 290 3.18 -16.11 -2.07
C LYS A 290 4.55 -15.80 -1.47
N MET A 291 5.43 -16.81 -1.44
CA MET A 291 6.79 -16.69 -0.92
C MET A 291 7.60 -15.71 -1.77
N PRO A 292 8.30 -14.73 -1.16
CA PRO A 292 9.16 -13.83 -1.88
C PRO A 292 10.39 -14.55 -2.45
N LEU A 293 10.48 -14.61 -3.79
CA LEU A 293 11.63 -15.17 -4.51
C LEU A 293 12.01 -14.26 -5.67
N ASN A 294 13.30 -13.95 -5.81
CA ASN A 294 13.82 -13.23 -6.97
C ASN A 294 14.18 -14.21 -8.09
N VAL A 295 13.52 -14.08 -9.24
CA VAL A 295 13.68 -14.95 -10.40
C VAL A 295 14.19 -14.14 -11.59
N SER A 296 15.41 -14.42 -12.07
CA SER A 296 15.98 -13.67 -13.20
C SER A 296 15.76 -14.36 -14.56
N VAL A 297 15.42 -13.57 -15.59
CA VAL A 297 15.26 -14.01 -16.98
C VAL A 297 16.17 -13.20 -17.89
N LEU A 298 17.19 -13.84 -18.44
CA LEU A 298 18.28 -13.12 -19.11
C LEU A 298 18.45 -13.63 -20.55
N GLY A 299 18.44 -12.69 -21.49
CA GLY A 299 18.42 -12.96 -22.92
C GLY A 299 19.70 -13.51 -23.51
N CYS A 300 20.83 -13.41 -22.78
CA CYS A 300 22.13 -13.88 -23.24
C CYS A 300 22.98 -14.43 -22.09
N VAL A 301 23.87 -15.38 -22.38
CA VAL A 301 24.79 -15.97 -21.39
C VAL A 301 25.91 -14.99 -20.99
N VAL A 302 26.30 -14.08 -21.88
CA VAL A 302 27.49 -13.21 -21.74
C VAL A 302 27.42 -12.35 -20.47
N ASN A 303 26.29 -11.67 -20.26
CA ASN A 303 26.07 -10.90 -19.03
C ASN A 303 25.17 -11.64 -18.02
N GLY A 304 24.53 -12.73 -18.43
CA GLY A 304 23.45 -13.38 -17.68
C GLY A 304 23.83 -13.75 -16.25
N ILE A 305 24.91 -14.53 -16.05
CA ILE A 305 25.27 -14.98 -14.69
C ILE A 305 25.68 -13.80 -13.79
N GLY A 306 26.28 -12.76 -14.37
CA GLY A 306 26.73 -11.57 -13.64
C GLY A 306 25.57 -10.68 -13.19
N GLU A 307 24.65 -10.39 -14.11
CA GLU A 307 23.45 -9.56 -13.86
C GLU A 307 22.44 -10.26 -12.94
N GLY A 308 22.38 -11.59 -12.97
CA GLY A 308 21.47 -12.40 -12.15
C GLY A 308 22.02 -12.86 -10.78
N LYS A 309 23.20 -12.42 -10.34
CA LYS A 309 23.81 -12.96 -9.09
C LYS A 309 22.96 -12.72 -7.84
N GLU A 310 22.25 -11.61 -7.80
CA GLU A 310 21.40 -11.20 -6.68
C GLU A 310 20.04 -11.93 -6.67
N ALA A 311 19.72 -12.67 -7.74
CA ALA A 311 18.51 -13.48 -7.79
C ALA A 311 18.70 -14.82 -7.07
N ASP A 312 17.62 -15.31 -6.46
CA ASP A 312 17.60 -16.62 -5.81
C ASP A 312 17.82 -17.72 -6.84
N ILE A 313 17.18 -17.56 -8.00
CA ILE A 313 17.25 -18.46 -9.15
C ILE A 313 17.10 -17.65 -10.45
N GLY A 314 17.62 -18.16 -11.56
CA GLY A 314 17.36 -17.57 -12.86
C GLY A 314 17.83 -18.41 -14.02
N ILE A 315 17.44 -17.96 -15.22
CA ILE A 315 17.84 -18.55 -16.49
C ILE A 315 18.59 -17.56 -17.36
N ALA A 316 19.53 -18.06 -18.14
CA ALA A 316 20.11 -17.32 -19.26
C ALA A 316 20.16 -18.19 -20.52
N GLY A 317 19.71 -17.65 -21.65
CA GLY A 317 19.67 -18.35 -22.94
C GLY A 317 20.89 -18.08 -23.82
N GLY A 318 21.29 -19.06 -24.63
CA GLY A 318 22.31 -18.90 -25.68
C GLY A 318 22.53 -20.15 -26.54
N GLN A 319 22.62 -19.98 -27.86
CA GLN A 319 22.99 -20.99 -28.85
C GLN A 319 22.13 -22.28 -28.79
N GLY A 320 20.81 -22.14 -28.65
CA GLY A 320 19.87 -23.27 -28.57
C GLY A 320 19.87 -24.02 -27.23
N MET A 321 20.71 -23.58 -26.29
CA MET A 321 20.75 -24.07 -24.92
C MET A 321 20.44 -22.92 -23.95
N GLY A 322 20.15 -23.25 -22.70
CA GLY A 322 20.20 -22.29 -21.62
C GLY A 322 20.76 -22.88 -20.36
N ILE A 323 21.06 -21.97 -19.44
CA ILE A 323 21.63 -22.27 -18.15
C ILE A 323 20.65 -21.87 -17.06
N LEU A 324 20.49 -22.75 -16.08
CA LEU A 324 19.84 -22.46 -14.82
C LEU A 324 20.92 -22.16 -13.79
N PHE A 325 20.79 -21.06 -13.07
CA PHE A 325 21.66 -20.71 -11.95
C PHE A 325 20.86 -20.43 -10.68
N LYS A 326 21.46 -20.70 -9.52
CA LYS A 326 20.91 -20.38 -8.19
C LYS A 326 21.96 -19.60 -7.41
N LYS A 327 21.60 -18.43 -6.87
CA LYS A 327 22.51 -17.53 -6.12
C LYS A 327 23.85 -17.32 -6.84
N GLY A 328 23.79 -17.04 -8.15
CA GLY A 328 24.95 -16.82 -9.01
C GLY A 328 25.80 -18.07 -9.34
N LYS A 329 25.39 -19.28 -8.94
CA LYS A 329 26.09 -20.53 -9.27
C LYS A 329 25.34 -21.33 -10.34
N LEU A 330 26.06 -21.83 -11.34
CA LEU A 330 25.49 -22.70 -12.37
C LEU A 330 25.00 -24.01 -11.75
N VAL A 331 23.73 -24.35 -11.99
CA VAL A 331 23.10 -25.59 -11.50
C VAL A 331 22.96 -26.60 -12.63
N LYS A 332 22.39 -26.17 -13.76
CA LYS A 332 22.06 -27.09 -14.86
C LYS A 332 22.19 -26.39 -16.22
N LYS A 333 22.48 -27.17 -17.26
CA LYS A 333 22.33 -26.77 -18.66
C LYS A 333 21.19 -27.58 -19.26
N VAL A 334 20.26 -26.91 -19.93
CA VAL A 334 19.07 -27.54 -20.53
C VAL A 334 18.83 -26.98 -21.92
N PRO A 335 18.16 -27.71 -22.84
CA PRO A 335 17.71 -27.16 -24.10
C PRO A 335 16.81 -25.94 -23.91
N SER A 336 16.89 -24.94 -24.80
CA SER A 336 16.12 -23.70 -24.63
C SER A 336 14.61 -23.90 -24.51
N GLU A 337 14.09 -24.94 -25.17
CA GLU A 337 12.67 -25.29 -25.14
C GLU A 337 12.18 -25.75 -23.76
N GLN A 338 13.08 -26.29 -22.93
CA GLN A 338 12.75 -26.81 -21.60
C GLN A 338 13.07 -25.82 -20.48
N LEU A 339 13.69 -24.67 -20.79
CA LEU A 339 14.14 -23.70 -19.78
C LEU A 339 13.00 -23.21 -18.89
N MET A 340 11.86 -22.94 -19.50
CA MET A 340 10.70 -22.39 -18.80
C MET A 340 10.17 -23.40 -17.77
N ASP A 341 9.87 -24.62 -18.20
CA ASP A 341 9.29 -25.63 -17.32
C ASP A 341 10.27 -26.01 -16.20
N VAL A 342 11.56 -26.16 -16.51
CA VAL A 342 12.59 -26.44 -15.50
C VAL A 342 12.72 -25.30 -14.49
N LEU A 343 12.64 -24.04 -14.92
CA LEU A 343 12.68 -22.91 -14.01
C LEU A 343 11.46 -22.90 -13.08
N ILE A 344 10.27 -23.14 -13.61
CA ILE A 344 9.03 -23.16 -12.82
C ILE A 344 9.08 -24.27 -11.77
N GLU A 345 9.43 -25.49 -12.16
CA GLU A 345 9.56 -26.63 -11.25
C GLU A 345 10.53 -26.31 -10.10
N GLU A 346 11.68 -25.71 -10.40
CA GLU A 346 12.68 -25.38 -9.40
C GLU A 346 12.24 -24.24 -8.47
N VAL A 347 11.49 -23.25 -8.99
CA VAL A 347 10.89 -22.18 -8.17
C VAL A 347 9.82 -22.75 -7.24
N GLU A 348 8.96 -23.64 -7.73
CA GLU A 348 7.92 -24.30 -6.93
C GLU A 348 8.54 -25.17 -5.82
N LEU A 349 9.60 -25.93 -6.14
CA LEU A 349 10.36 -26.69 -5.15
C LEU A 349 10.96 -25.77 -4.08
N MET A 350 11.59 -24.66 -4.47
CA MET A 350 12.15 -23.69 -3.52
C MET A 350 11.06 -23.05 -2.63
N ALA A 351 9.89 -22.76 -3.19
CA ALA A 351 8.76 -22.26 -2.43
C ALA A 351 8.24 -23.28 -1.40
N LEU A 352 8.23 -24.58 -1.73
CA LEU A 352 7.83 -25.66 -0.81
C LEU A 352 8.87 -25.88 0.31
N GLU A 353 10.16 -25.90 -0.02
CA GLU A 353 11.26 -26.09 0.95
C GLU A 353 11.29 -24.98 2.02
N GLN A 354 11.02 -23.73 1.64
CA GLN A 354 10.97 -22.62 2.60
C GLN A 354 9.72 -22.67 3.49
N ASN A 355 8.56 -23.04 2.94
CA ASN A 355 7.34 -23.23 3.75
C ASN A 355 7.49 -24.37 4.80
N GLY A 356 8.28 -25.41 4.48
CA GLY A 356 8.59 -26.50 5.41
C GLY A 356 9.63 -26.16 6.49
N SER A 357 10.48 -25.15 6.26
CA SER A 357 11.49 -24.71 7.24
C SER A 357 11.00 -23.61 8.19
N GLU A 358 10.01 -22.81 7.78
CA GLU A 358 9.34 -21.84 8.67
C GLU A 358 8.51 -22.51 9.78
N THR A 359 8.05 -23.75 9.59
CA THR A 359 7.37 -24.53 10.63
C THR A 359 8.32 -25.11 11.69
N SER A 360 9.64 -25.01 11.49
CA SER A 360 10.66 -25.56 12.41
C SER A 360 11.64 -24.52 13.00
N SER A 361 11.50 -23.23 12.67
CA SER A 361 12.45 -22.19 13.09
C SER A 361 11.79 -20.87 13.55
N SER A 362 10.94 -20.94 14.58
CA SER A 362 10.49 -19.75 15.31
C SER A 362 11.50 -19.34 16.39
N SER A 363 12.64 -18.77 15.99
CA SER A 363 13.48 -17.99 16.91
C SER A 363 14.23 -16.85 16.22
N SER A 364 13.74 -15.64 16.47
CA SER A 364 14.44 -14.34 16.49
C SER A 364 15.58 -14.08 15.50
N SER A 365 15.35 -13.15 14.57
CA SER A 365 16.39 -12.20 14.17
C SER A 365 15.82 -10.78 14.15
N ALA A 366 15.86 -10.13 15.31
CA ALA A 366 15.70 -8.69 15.41
C ALA A 366 17.03 -8.05 14.98
N THR A 367 17.11 -7.57 13.73
CA THR A 367 18.26 -6.81 13.26
C THR A 367 18.20 -5.41 13.86
N HIS A 368 19.16 -5.11 14.74
CA HIS A 368 19.38 -3.79 15.31
C HIS A 368 19.46 -2.71 14.23
N VAL A 369 18.57 -1.72 14.31
CA VAL A 369 18.55 -0.53 13.46
C VAL A 369 19.45 0.53 14.10
N ALA A 370 20.59 0.81 13.48
CA ALA A 370 21.40 1.99 13.80
C ALA A 370 20.81 3.21 13.08
N ALA A 371 20.52 4.26 13.83
CA ALA A 371 20.06 5.55 13.33
C ALA A 371 21.23 6.32 12.70
N GLY A 372 21.11 6.66 11.41
CA GLY A 372 21.99 7.61 10.73
C GLY A 372 21.16 8.74 10.12
N PRO A 373 21.55 10.02 10.28
CA PRO A 373 20.81 11.13 9.73
C PRO A 373 21.20 11.33 8.26
N HIS A 374 20.24 11.15 7.35
CA HIS A 374 20.32 11.76 6.03
C HIS A 374 19.22 12.81 5.94
N ALA A 375 19.63 14.07 6.15
CA ALA A 375 18.80 15.24 5.96
C ALA A 375 18.63 15.48 4.44
N ALA A 376 17.38 15.55 3.99
CA ALA A 376 17.05 16.16 2.71
C ALA A 376 17.44 17.65 2.74
N PRO A 377 17.87 18.25 1.61
CA PRO A 377 18.31 19.64 1.57
C PRO A 377 17.20 20.60 2.01
N GLY A 378 17.61 21.63 2.77
CA GLY A 378 16.76 22.51 3.54
C GLY A 378 15.64 23.20 2.76
N ARG A 379 14.41 22.76 3.00
CA ARG A 379 13.25 23.65 3.01
C ARG A 379 13.02 24.04 4.46
N GLU A 380 13.02 25.34 4.76
CA GLU A 380 12.52 25.81 6.06
C GLU A 380 11.08 25.32 6.23
N LEU A 381 10.81 24.62 7.33
CA LEU A 381 9.46 24.19 7.67
C LEU A 381 8.66 25.44 8.06
N PRO A 382 7.62 25.84 7.32
CA PRO A 382 6.73 26.88 7.80
C PRO A 382 6.07 26.36 9.08
N VAL A 383 6.19 27.11 10.18
CA VAL A 383 5.41 26.83 11.40
C VAL A 383 3.96 27.15 11.08
N LEU A 384 3.16 26.11 10.82
CA LEU A 384 1.73 26.25 10.61
C LEU A 384 1.10 26.62 11.96
N SER A 385 0.32 27.71 11.99
CA SER A 385 -0.13 28.28 13.25
C SER A 385 -1.09 27.34 13.96
N SER A 386 -0.73 26.87 15.15
CA SER A 386 -1.69 26.29 16.09
C SER A 386 -2.58 27.41 16.62
N ARG A 387 -3.84 27.46 16.19
CA ARG A 387 -4.86 28.31 16.81
C ARG A 387 -6.06 27.49 17.22
#